data_AF-A0A6A4VUK9-F1
#
_entry.id   AF-A0A6A4VUK9-F1
#
_cell.length_a   1.000
_cell.length_b   1.000
_cell.length_c   1.000
_cell.angle_alpha   90.00
_cell.angle_beta   90.00
_cell.angle_gamma   90.00
#
_symmetry.space_group_name_H-M   'P 1'
#
loop_
_entity.id
_entity.type
_entity.pdbx_description
1 polymer ?
#
loop_
_entity_poly.entity_id
_entity_poly.type
_entity_poly.pdbx_seq_one_letter_code
_entity_poly.pdbx_strand_id
1 'polypeptide(L)'
;MEKIQMRPGFHDAILALIKEKFAGSSDQDKLCVIAFDEIHLKARLAYQRSDDIIEGFADHGPLGRSNACADHALVMMVRGITKRWKQPLGFFLSAGTTKGHRAAAAAGTVHPSCD
;
A
#
# COMPACT_ATOMS: atom_id res chain seq x y z
N MET A 1 10.03 19.41 -6.85
CA MET A 1 9.74 18.04 -6.37
C MET A 1 8.44 18.11 -5.61
N GLU A 2 7.41 17.42 -6.10
CA GLU A 2 6.15 17.26 -5.37
C GLU A 2 6.39 16.37 -4.14
N LYS A 3 5.78 16.73 -3.02
CA LYS A 3 5.97 16.01 -1.76
C LYS A 3 5.00 14.82 -1.73
N ILE A 4 5.51 13.61 -1.91
CA ILE A 4 4.68 12.40 -1.82
C ILE A 4 4.22 12.25 -0.37
N GLN A 5 2.93 12.44 -0.11
CA GLN A 5 2.34 12.17 1.19
C GLN A 5 2.09 10.67 1.31
N MET A 6 2.80 10.03 2.23
CA MET A 6 2.66 8.59 2.47
C MET A 6 1.50 8.37 3.45
N ARG A 7 0.34 7.97 2.92
CA ARG A 7 -0.88 7.70 3.70
C ARG A 7 -1.28 6.23 3.59
N PRO A 8 -2.03 5.69 4.56
CA PRO A 8 -2.62 4.36 4.41
C PRO A 8 -3.43 4.28 3.12
N GLY A 9 -3.21 3.23 2.34
CA GLY A 9 -3.71 3.08 0.98
C GLY A 9 -2.62 2.83 -0.07
N PHE A 10 -3.06 2.74 -1.32
CA PHE A 10 -2.17 2.74 -2.47
C PHE A 10 -1.78 4.16 -2.86
N HIS A 11 -0.58 4.29 -3.45
CA HIS A 11 -0.05 5.57 -3.87
C HIS A 11 -0.08 5.68 -5.39
N ASP A 12 -1.04 6.45 -5.92
CA ASP A 12 -1.22 6.61 -7.37
C ASP A 12 0.02 7.17 -8.06
N ALA A 13 0.74 8.09 -7.41
CA ALA A 13 2.01 8.62 -7.91
C ALA A 13 3.06 7.52 -8.11
N ILE A 14 3.10 6.51 -7.22
CA ILE A 14 4.02 5.38 -7.35
C ILE A 14 3.57 4.46 -8.49
N LEU A 15 2.27 4.20 -8.62
CA LEU A 15 1.72 3.38 -9.70
C LEU A 15 1.98 4.03 -11.07
N ALA A 16 1.79 5.34 -11.19
CA ALA A 16 2.10 6.11 -12.39
C ALA A 16 3.59 6.02 -12.75
N LEU A 17 4.48 6.17 -11.75
CA LEU A 17 5.92 6.05 -11.95
C LEU A 17 6.34 4.64 -12.41
N ILE A 18 5.73 3.59 -11.86
CA ILE A 18 5.96 2.21 -12.31
C ILE A 18 5.51 2.07 -13.77
N LYS A 19 4.32 2.57 -14.12
CA LYS A 19 3.80 2.51 -15.50
C LYS A 19 4.73 3.21 -16.48
N GLU A 20 5.22 4.40 -16.14
CA GLU A 20 6.17 5.15 -16.97
C GLU A 20 7.50 4.41 -17.12
N LYS A 21 8.05 3.89 -16.02
CA LYS A 21 9.31 3.15 -16.01
C LYS A 21 9.31 1.92 -16.93
N PHE A 22 8.17 1.26 -17.07
CA PHE A 22 8.02 0.05 -17.88
C PHE A 22 7.28 0.26 -19.20
N ALA A 23 6.99 1.51 -19.59
CA ALA A 23 6.29 1.83 -20.84
C ALA A 23 7.04 1.30 -22.09
N GLY A 24 8.36 1.31 -22.06
CA GLY A 24 9.23 0.83 -23.15
C GLY A 24 9.85 -0.55 -22.94
N SER A 25 9.48 -1.28 -21.88
CA SER A 25 10.06 -2.60 -21.61
C SER A 25 9.36 -3.72 -22.38
N SER A 26 10.05 -4.84 -22.56
CA SER A 26 9.44 -6.06 -23.11
C SER A 26 8.35 -6.60 -22.17
N ASP A 27 7.42 -7.39 -22.70
CA ASP A 27 6.37 -7.99 -21.87
C ASP A 27 6.93 -8.97 -20.84
N GLN A 28 8.04 -9.65 -21.16
CA GLN A 28 8.77 -10.48 -20.20
C GLN A 28 9.31 -9.65 -19.02
N ASP A 29 9.74 -8.41 -19.26
CA ASP A 29 10.26 -7.52 -18.21
C ASP A 29 9.15 -6.89 -17.35
N LYS A 30 7.91 -6.85 -17.87
CA LYS A 30 6.72 -6.41 -17.12
C LYS A 30 6.17 -7.48 -16.18
N LEU A 31 6.57 -8.74 -16.33
CA LEU A 31 6.18 -9.82 -15.44
C LEU A 31 6.64 -9.53 -14.00
N CYS A 32 5.67 -9.41 -13.10
CA CYS A 32 5.87 -9.09 -11.71
C CYS A 32 4.94 -9.90 -10.81
N VAL A 33 5.32 -10.02 -9.54
CA VAL A 33 4.48 -10.56 -8.47
C VAL A 33 4.14 -9.46 -7.49
N ILE A 34 2.93 -9.52 -6.93
CA ILE A 34 2.55 -8.73 -5.77
C ILE A 34 2.82 -9.59 -4.55
N ALA A 35 3.75 -9.13 -3.71
CA ALA A 35 4.00 -9.72 -2.41
C ALA A 35 3.37 -8.84 -1.33
N PHE A 36 2.76 -9.48 -0.33
CA PHE A 36 2.18 -8.79 0.81
C PHE A 36 2.49 -9.56 2.08
N ASP A 37 2.68 -8.83 3.16
CA ASP A 37 2.91 -9.40 4.49
C ASP A 37 2.34 -8.46 5.57
N GLU A 38 2.03 -9.01 6.74
CA GLU A 38 1.50 -8.28 7.88
C GLU A 38 2.59 -8.11 8.95
N ILE A 39 2.85 -6.86 9.33
CA ILE A 39 3.87 -6.48 10.31
C ILE A 39 3.17 -6.10 11.61
N HIS A 40 3.59 -6.70 12.73
CA HIS A 40 3.09 -6.29 14.05
C HIS A 40 3.66 -4.92 14.45
N LEU A 41 2.78 -4.04 14.92
CA LEU A 41 3.09 -2.67 15.36
C LEU A 41 2.82 -2.52 16.85
N LYS A 42 3.65 -1.71 17.52
CA LYS A 42 3.31 -1.23 18.85
C LYS A 42 2.23 -0.17 18.75
N ALA A 43 1.05 -0.46 19.28
CA ALA A 43 -0.06 0.48 19.34
C ALA A 43 0.38 1.79 20.04
N ARG A 44 0.28 2.91 19.32
CA ARG A 44 0.62 4.24 19.81
C ARG A 44 -0.12 5.28 18.98
N LEU A 45 -0.70 6.27 19.65
CA LEU A 45 -1.23 7.46 18.99
C LEU A 45 -0.18 8.57 18.99
N ALA A 46 -0.10 9.30 17.87
CA ALA A 46 0.77 10.44 17.72
C ALA A 46 0.02 11.56 16.99
N TYR A 47 0.06 12.79 17.52
CA TYR A 47 -0.53 13.92 16.82
C TYR A 47 0.47 14.49 15.83
N GLN A 48 0.11 14.48 14.55
CA GLN A 48 0.88 15.04 13.45
C GLN A 48 0.37 16.44 13.12
N ARG A 49 1.14 17.45 13.52
CA ARG A 49 0.73 18.87 13.43
C ARG A 49 0.61 19.38 11.99
N SER A 50 1.42 18.89 11.07
CA SER A 50 1.42 19.38 9.67
C SER A 50 0.09 19.19 8.97
N ASP A 51 -0.63 18.13 9.33
CA ASP A 51 -1.86 17.72 8.66
C ASP A 51 -3.06 17.76 9.61
N ASP A 52 -2.84 18.22 10.84
CA ASP A 52 -3.84 18.26 11.92
C ASP A 52 -4.56 16.92 12.13
N ILE A 53 -3.79 15.82 12.17
CA ILE A 53 -4.35 14.48 12.36
C ILE A 53 -3.70 13.75 13.55
N ILE A 54 -4.47 12.86 14.17
CA ILE A 54 -3.94 11.88 15.12
C ILE A 54 -3.60 10.60 14.34
N GLU A 55 -2.34 10.23 14.22
CA GLU A 55 -1.89 8.96 13.62
C GLU A 55 -1.95 7.81 14.63
N GLY A 56 -1.91 6.57 14.11
CA GLY A 56 -1.90 5.34 14.94
C GLY A 56 -3.26 4.66 15.10
N PHE A 57 -4.30 5.21 14.48
CA PHE A 57 -5.59 4.54 14.35
C PHE A 57 -5.60 3.58 13.15
N ALA A 58 -6.44 2.55 13.21
CA ALA A 58 -6.68 1.63 12.10
C ALA A 58 -7.30 2.39 10.92
N ASP A 59 -6.67 2.21 9.75
CA ASP A 59 -6.90 2.99 8.55
C ASP A 59 -6.64 2.09 7.34
N HIS A 60 -7.72 1.79 6.62
CA HIS A 60 -7.70 0.97 5.43
C HIS A 60 -7.74 1.82 4.15
N GLY A 61 -7.30 3.08 4.22
CA GLY A 61 -7.29 4.01 3.10
C GLY A 61 -8.72 4.28 2.60
N PRO A 62 -9.01 4.09 1.30
CA PRO A 62 -10.36 4.30 0.75
C PRO A 62 -11.46 3.47 1.41
N LEU A 63 -11.12 2.35 2.05
CA LEU A 63 -12.07 1.49 2.76
C LEU A 63 -12.48 2.05 4.14
N GLY A 64 -11.87 3.17 4.54
CA GLY A 64 -12.25 3.92 5.73
C GLY A 64 -11.32 3.70 6.91
N ARG A 65 -11.57 4.54 7.92
CA ARG A 65 -10.77 4.69 9.12
C ARG A 65 -11.64 4.49 10.36
N SER A 66 -11.07 3.94 11.43
CA SER A 66 -11.78 3.68 12.69
C SER A 66 -11.02 4.22 13.89
N ASN A 67 -11.69 4.36 15.04
CA ASN A 67 -11.06 4.82 16.28
C ASN A 67 -10.33 3.71 17.06
N ALA A 68 -10.14 2.52 16.46
CA ALA A 68 -9.34 1.46 17.06
C ALA A 68 -7.85 1.75 16.85
N CYS A 69 -7.01 1.53 17.87
CA CYS A 69 -5.55 1.67 17.70
C CYS A 69 -5.03 0.55 16.79
N ALA A 70 -4.26 0.91 15.78
CA ALA A 70 -3.62 -0.05 14.91
C ALA A 70 -2.48 -0.77 15.65
N ASP A 71 -2.45 -2.08 15.52
CA ASP A 71 -1.42 -2.98 16.05
C ASP A 71 -0.82 -3.87 14.96
N HIS A 72 -1.31 -3.75 13.71
CA HIS A 72 -0.77 -4.43 12.54
C HIS A 72 -0.73 -3.48 11.33
N ALA A 73 0.25 -3.70 10.45
CA ALA A 73 0.33 -3.07 9.14
C ALA A 73 0.40 -4.12 8.05
N LEU A 74 -0.58 -4.14 7.16
CA LEU A 74 -0.52 -4.90 5.92
C LEU A 74 0.25 -4.08 4.88
N VAL A 75 1.42 -4.57 4.45
CA VAL A 75 2.26 -3.89 3.45
C VAL A 75 2.19 -4.65 2.14
N MET A 76 2.01 -3.93 1.04
CA MET A 76 1.98 -4.50 -0.31
C MET A 76 3.13 -3.94 -1.15
N MET A 77 3.82 -4.82 -1.86
CA MET A 77 4.92 -4.48 -2.75
C MET A 77 4.83 -5.24 -4.06
N VAL A 78 5.22 -4.59 -5.15
CA VAL A 78 5.43 -5.25 -6.44
C VAL A 78 6.90 -5.63 -6.57
N ARG A 79 7.18 -6.79 -7.16
CA ARG A 79 8.52 -7.30 -7.45
C ARG A 79 8.58 -7.87 -8.84
N GLY A 80 9.56 -7.45 -9.64
CA GLY A 80 9.81 -8.04 -10.95
C GLY A 80 10.28 -9.50 -10.84
N ILE A 81 9.80 -10.35 -11.75
CA ILE A 81 10.19 -11.76 -11.85
C ILE A 81 11.48 -11.86 -12.67
N THR A 82 11.43 -11.35 -13.89
CA THR A 82 12.53 -11.41 -14.86
C THR A 82 13.64 -10.42 -14.54
N LYS A 83 13.26 -9.20 -14.13
CA LYS A 83 14.18 -8.14 -13.73
C LYS A 83 14.15 -7.94 -12.23
N ARG A 84 15.33 -7.77 -11.63
CA ARG A 84 15.48 -7.56 -10.19
C ARG A 84 15.12 -6.12 -9.81
N TRP A 85 13.85 -5.88 -9.54
CA TRP A 85 13.36 -4.63 -8.98
C TRP A 85 12.21 -4.89 -7.99
N LYS A 86 12.02 -3.97 -7.05
CA LYS A 86 10.91 -4.00 -6.09
C LYS A 86 10.47 -2.57 -5.75
N GLN A 87 9.18 -2.38 -5.54
CA GLN A 87 8.61 -1.08 -5.17
C GLN A 87 7.44 -1.30 -4.20
N PRO A 88 7.41 -0.67 -3.01
CA PRO A 88 6.21 -0.67 -2.18
C PRO A 88 5.08 0.06 -2.90
N LEU A 89 3.90 -0.55 -2.92
CA LEU A 89 2.68 0.01 -3.53
C LEU A 89 1.86 0.78 -2.50
N GLY A 90 1.84 0.31 -1.26
CA GLY A 90 0.98 0.85 -0.23
C GLY A 90 1.02 0.05 1.06
N PHE A 91 0.40 0.60 2.08
CA PHE A 91 0.24 -0.06 3.37
C PHE A 91 -1.14 0.26 3.95
N PHE A 92 -1.65 -0.62 4.80
CA PHE A 92 -2.94 -0.47 5.47
C PHE A 92 -2.75 -0.79 6.95
N LEU A 93 -3.43 -0.05 7.82
CA LEU A 93 -3.31 -0.19 9.27
C LEU A 93 -4.55 -0.90 9.82
N SER A 94 -4.32 -1.96 10.59
CA SER A 94 -5.37 -2.82 11.15
C SER A 94 -5.27 -2.86 12.67
N ALA A 95 -6.43 -3.00 13.32
CA ALA A 95 -6.54 -3.39 14.72
C ALA A 95 -6.93 -4.89 14.76
N GLY A 96 -6.03 -5.73 15.24
CA GLY A 96 -6.05 -7.19 15.05
C GLY A 96 -5.56 -7.62 13.66
N THR A 97 -5.44 -8.93 13.48
CA THR A 97 -5.00 -9.53 12.21
C THR A 97 -6.00 -9.27 11.11
N THR A 98 -5.49 -8.90 9.94
CA THR A 98 -6.31 -8.59 8.77
C THR A 98 -6.96 -9.89 8.26
N LYS A 99 -8.29 -10.02 8.42
CA LYS A 99 -9.03 -11.19 7.90
C LYS A 99 -8.82 -11.28 6.38
N GLY A 100 -8.55 -12.49 5.85
CA GLY A 100 -8.13 -12.71 4.46
C GLY A 100 -9.01 -12.06 3.37
N HIS A 101 -10.32 -11.89 3.61
CA HIS A 101 -11.21 -11.18 2.68
C HIS A 101 -10.87 -9.69 2.51
N ARG A 102 -10.29 -9.03 3.54
CA ARG A 102 -9.87 -7.61 3.47
C ARG A 102 -8.54 -7.45 2.75
N ALA A 103 -7.61 -8.39 2.92
CA ALA A 103 -6.37 -8.42 2.14
C ALA A 103 -6.65 -8.61 0.64
N ALA A 104 -7.62 -9.48 0.31
CA ALA A 104 -8.08 -9.67 -1.06
C ALA A 104 -8.76 -8.42 -1.64
N ALA A 105 -9.57 -7.70 -0.86
CA ALA A 105 -10.19 -6.44 -1.30
C ALA A 105 -9.14 -5.35 -1.60
N ALA A 106 -8.09 -5.25 -0.77
CA ALA A 106 -6.96 -4.37 -1.06
C ALA A 106 -6.24 -4.79 -2.35
N ALA A 107 -5.93 -6.09 -2.54
CA ALA A 107 -5.27 -6.58 -3.75
C ALA A 107 -6.12 -6.40 -5.02
N GLY A 108 -7.45 -6.58 -4.94
CA GLY A 108 -8.37 -6.40 -6.06
C GLY A 108 -8.46 -4.96 -6.56
N THR A 109 -8.15 -3.98 -5.71
CA THR A 109 -8.12 -2.56 -6.10
C THR A 109 -6.87 -2.20 -6.95
N VAL A 110 -5.85 -3.07 -6.98
CA VAL A 110 -4.65 -2.91 -7.84
C VAL A 110 -4.89 -3.35 -9.28
N HIS A 111 -6.07 -3.91 -9.59
CA HIS A 111 -6.46 -4.23 -10.96
C HIS A 111 -7.52 -3.25 -11.52
N PRO A 112 -7.24 -1.95 -11.70
CA PRO A 112 -7.98 -1.16 -12.66
C PRO A 112 -7.30 -1.29 -14.03
N SER A 113 -8.09 -1.58 -15.06
CA SER A 113 -7.76 -1.45 -16.50
C SER A 113 -6.69 -2.40 -17.09
N CYS A 114 -7.08 -3.65 -17.31
CA CYS A 114 -6.73 -4.37 -18.54
C CYS A 114 -8.03 -4.56 -19.34
N ASP A 115 -8.46 -3.50 -20.00
CA ASP A 115 -9.21 -3.56 -21.26
C ASP A 115 -8.36 -2.83 -22.31
#